data_AF-A0A1B1AKG2-F1
#
_entry.id   AF-A0A1B1AKG2-F1
#
_cell.length_a   1.000
_cell.length_b   1.000
_cell.length_c   1.000
_cell.angle_alpha   90.00
_cell.angle_beta   90.00
_cell.angle_gamma   90.00
#
_symmetry.space_group_name_H-M   'P 1'
#
loop_
_entity.id
_entity.type
_entity.pdbx_description
1 polymer ?
#
loop_
_entity_poly.entity_id
_entity_poly.type
_entity_poly.pdbx_seq_one_letter_code
_entity_poly.pdbx_strand_id
1 'polypeptide(L)'
;MRRILLATLVALSACATLGESGPSLRYADAASRGAWSALLAGRPSQSQVERATEDWSRALGDSFSCRVPTREVLNAGLTGALEIGAMNAAANGGGEREVRDGVARYVGAITALALERRERPTQERCDAMAAWAPRIASDGREAVERARRNGLMDDDYGLLMGLLAR
;
A
#
# COMPACT_ATOMS: atom_id res chain seq x y z
N MET A 1 -36.04 -24.16 -7.74
CA MET A 1 -34.56 -24.22 -7.82
C MET A 1 -33.94 -23.09 -8.65
N ARG A 2 -34.41 -22.81 -9.88
CA ARG A 2 -33.86 -21.75 -10.76
C ARG A 2 -33.88 -20.32 -10.16
N ARG A 3 -34.91 -19.97 -9.38
CA ARG A 3 -35.04 -18.63 -8.76
C ARG A 3 -34.11 -18.43 -7.55
N ILE A 4 -33.76 -19.51 -6.84
CA ILE A 4 -32.82 -19.45 -5.71
C ILE A 4 -31.39 -19.27 -6.23
N LEU A 5 -31.03 -20.00 -7.30
CA LEU A 5 -29.74 -19.86 -7.99
C LEU A 5 -29.47 -18.44 -8.51
N LEU A 6 -30.48 -17.78 -9.09
CA LEU A 6 -30.38 -16.40 -9.56
C LEU A 6 -30.19 -15.39 -8.40
N ALA A 7 -30.85 -15.59 -7.26
CA ALA A 7 -30.68 -14.71 -6.09
C ALA A 7 -29.28 -14.84 -5.49
N THR A 8 -28.72 -16.05 -5.42
CA THR A 8 -27.32 -16.26 -5.00
C THR A 8 -26.32 -15.64 -5.97
N LEU A 9 -26.52 -15.76 -7.29
CA LEU A 9 -25.61 -15.17 -8.28
C LEU A 9 -25.58 -13.63 -8.21
N VAL A 10 -26.74 -13.00 -7.98
CA VAL A 10 -26.81 -11.53 -7.80
C VAL A 10 -26.16 -11.12 -6.47
N ALA A 11 -26.37 -11.86 -5.38
CA ALA A 11 -25.71 -11.60 -4.10
C ALA A 11 -24.18 -11.78 -4.17
N LEU A 12 -23.69 -12.76 -4.94
CA LEU A 12 -22.26 -12.97 -5.19
C LEU A 12 -21.64 -11.89 -6.08
N SER A 13 -22.39 -11.31 -7.03
CA SER A 13 -21.91 -10.19 -7.84
C SER A 13 -21.81 -8.86 -7.07
N ALA A 14 -22.59 -8.68 -6.00
CA ALA A 14 -22.53 -7.49 -5.16
C ALA A 14 -21.28 -7.48 -4.24
N CYS A 15 -20.76 -8.64 -3.86
CA CYS A 15 -19.50 -8.75 -3.12
C CYS A 15 -18.24 -8.66 -4.01
N ALA A 16 -18.40 -8.72 -5.34
CA ALA A 16 -17.29 -8.64 -6.29
C ALA A 16 -17.00 -7.20 -6.79
N THR A 17 -17.90 -6.26 -6.55
CA THR A 17 -17.78 -4.86 -7.01
C THR A 17 -17.45 -3.85 -5.92
N LEU A 18 -17.24 -4.27 -4.67
CA LEU A 18 -16.43 -3.50 -3.73
C LEU A 18 -14.96 -3.69 -4.13
N GLY A 19 -14.59 -3.17 -5.30
CA GLY A 19 -13.19 -3.01 -5.66
C GLY A 19 -12.53 -2.26 -4.51
N GLU A 20 -11.51 -2.89 -3.91
CA GLU A 20 -10.71 -2.24 -2.86
C GLU A 20 -10.39 -0.83 -3.37
N SER A 21 -10.89 0.18 -2.66
CA SER A 21 -11.02 1.51 -3.27
C SER A 21 -9.69 2.25 -3.41
N GLY A 22 -8.57 1.55 -3.24
CA GLY A 22 -7.21 2.00 -3.44
C GLY A 22 -6.24 0.82 -3.40
N PRO A 23 -4.93 1.09 -3.58
CA PRO A 23 -3.89 0.07 -3.54
C PRO A 23 -3.85 -0.68 -2.21
N SER A 24 -3.40 -1.93 -2.25
CA SER A 24 -3.28 -2.83 -1.10
C SER A 24 -1.83 -3.26 -0.84
N LEU A 25 -1.60 -3.81 0.35
CA LEU A 25 -0.30 -4.30 0.80
C LEU A 25 -0.15 -5.78 0.40
N ARG A 26 0.81 -6.11 -0.46
CA ARG A 26 1.02 -7.49 -0.93
C ARG A 26 2.44 -7.93 -0.70
N TYR A 27 3.40 -7.20 -1.26
CA TYR A 27 4.82 -7.53 -1.16
C TYR A 27 5.38 -7.24 0.22
N ALA A 28 5.01 -6.12 0.83
CA ALA A 28 5.41 -5.83 2.21
C ALA A 28 4.71 -6.76 3.22
N ASP A 29 3.45 -7.14 2.99
CA ASP A 29 2.77 -8.16 3.81
C ASP A 29 3.50 -9.51 3.70
N ALA A 30 3.82 -9.95 2.48
CA ALA A 30 4.56 -11.17 2.26
C ALA A 30 5.97 -11.13 2.89
N ALA A 31 6.69 -10.02 2.73
CA ALA A 31 8.01 -9.83 3.33
C ALA A 31 7.95 -9.90 4.86
N SER A 32 6.91 -9.32 5.49
CA SER A 32 6.74 -9.36 6.95
C SER A 32 6.53 -10.77 7.52
N ARG A 33 6.10 -11.73 6.69
CA ARG A 33 5.87 -13.13 7.07
C ARG A 33 7.11 -14.01 6.87
N GLY A 34 8.16 -13.48 6.24
CA GLY A 34 9.44 -14.16 6.02
C GLY A 34 9.69 -14.62 4.59
N ALA A 35 10.87 -15.21 4.38
CA ALA A 35 11.42 -15.51 3.05
C ALA A 35 10.50 -16.40 2.19
N TRP A 36 9.85 -17.40 2.78
CA TRP A 36 8.93 -18.29 2.07
C TRP A 36 7.71 -17.55 1.51
N SER A 37 7.12 -16.65 2.29
CA SER A 37 5.99 -15.84 1.82
C SER A 37 6.42 -14.84 0.75
N ALA A 38 7.60 -14.22 0.90
CA ALA A 38 8.17 -13.33 -0.11
C ALA A 38 8.42 -14.04 -1.45
N LEU A 39 8.86 -15.32 -1.43
CA LEU A 39 9.00 -16.13 -2.64
C LEU A 39 7.66 -16.40 -3.33
N LEU A 40 6.60 -16.69 -2.56
CA LEU A 40 5.26 -16.93 -3.08
C LEU A 40 4.60 -15.66 -3.67
N ALA A 41 5.00 -14.47 -3.21
CA ALA A 41 4.56 -13.20 -3.81
C ALA A 41 5.06 -13.00 -5.26
N GLY A 42 6.06 -13.79 -5.68
CA GLY A 42 6.66 -13.76 -7.01
C GLY A 42 7.62 -12.60 -7.21
N ARG A 43 8.15 -12.47 -8.43
CA ARG A 43 8.98 -11.35 -8.84
C ARG A 43 8.17 -10.39 -9.70
N PRO A 44 7.98 -9.12 -9.29
CA PRO A 44 7.32 -8.15 -10.13
C PRO A 44 8.24 -7.72 -11.28
N SER A 45 7.68 -7.41 -12.45
CA SER A 45 8.36 -6.67 -13.50
C SER A 45 8.52 -5.19 -13.11
N GLN A 46 9.50 -4.49 -13.69
CA GLN A 46 9.65 -3.04 -13.48
C GLN A 46 8.38 -2.26 -13.82
N SER A 47 7.70 -2.63 -14.91
CA SER A 47 6.40 -2.05 -15.28
C SER A 47 5.27 -2.33 -14.28
N GLN A 48 5.37 -3.34 -13.42
CA GLN A 48 4.44 -3.53 -12.31
C GLN A 48 4.76 -2.61 -11.14
N VAL A 49 6.04 -2.37 -10.85
CA VAL A 49 6.49 -1.43 -9.81
C VAL A 49 6.09 0.01 -10.15
N GLU A 50 6.29 0.43 -11.39
CA GLU A 50 5.91 1.76 -11.87
C GLU A 50 4.40 1.99 -11.76
N ARG A 51 3.58 1.03 -12.24
CA ARG A 51 2.12 1.11 -12.11
C ARG A 51 1.67 1.18 -10.65
N ALA A 52 2.24 0.36 -9.77
CA ALA A 52 1.94 0.44 -8.35
C ALA A 52 2.31 1.82 -7.78
N THR A 53 3.48 2.36 -8.14
CA THR A 53 3.93 3.70 -7.72
C THR A 53 2.94 4.79 -8.14
N GLU A 54 2.45 4.73 -9.38
CA GLU A 54 1.44 5.65 -9.91
C GLU A 54 0.09 5.51 -9.19
N ASP A 55 -0.38 4.28 -8.98
CA ASP A 55 -1.65 3.99 -8.33
C ASP A 55 -1.66 4.48 -6.88
N TRP A 56 -0.56 4.25 -6.15
CA TRP A 56 -0.38 4.80 -4.80
C TRP A 56 -0.30 6.32 -4.81
N SER A 57 0.46 6.92 -5.72
CA SER A 57 0.57 8.39 -5.84
C SER A 57 -0.78 9.05 -6.18
N ARG A 58 -1.61 8.37 -6.98
CA ARG A 58 -2.97 8.81 -7.30
C ARG A 58 -3.86 8.76 -6.07
N ALA A 59 -3.89 7.63 -5.35
CA ALA A 59 -4.71 7.48 -4.14
C ALA A 59 -4.32 8.47 -3.02
N LEU A 60 -3.02 8.72 -2.83
CA LEU A 60 -2.55 9.71 -1.86
C LEU A 60 -2.94 11.13 -2.25
N GLY A 61 -2.75 11.51 -3.53
CA GLY A 61 -3.18 12.83 -4.02
C GLY A 61 -4.69 13.02 -3.93
N ASP A 62 -5.48 12.00 -4.27
CA ASP A 62 -6.94 12.01 -4.10
C ASP A 62 -7.32 12.21 -2.62
N SER A 63 -6.62 11.53 -1.71
CA SER A 63 -6.85 11.65 -0.26
C SER A 63 -6.59 13.06 0.26
N PHE A 64 -5.51 13.72 -0.20
CA PHE A 64 -5.25 15.12 0.11
C PHE A 64 -6.33 16.06 -0.45
N SER A 65 -6.70 15.91 -1.72
CA SER A 65 -7.77 16.70 -2.35
C SER A 65 -9.14 16.53 -1.68
N CYS A 66 -9.42 15.33 -1.18
CA CYS A 66 -10.64 14.99 -0.46
C CYS A 66 -10.62 15.41 1.02
N ARG A 67 -9.51 16.00 1.51
CA ARG A 67 -9.32 16.44 2.90
C ARG A 67 -9.43 15.31 3.92
N VAL A 68 -8.99 14.10 3.55
CA VAL A 68 -8.74 13.03 4.52
C VAL A 68 -7.71 13.53 5.55
N PRO A 69 -7.82 13.17 6.84
CA PRO A 69 -6.89 13.66 7.86
C PRO A 69 -5.43 13.44 7.46
N THR A 70 -4.64 14.52 7.42
CA THR A 70 -3.26 14.51 6.92
C THR A 70 -2.39 13.43 7.55
N ARG A 71 -2.55 13.18 8.86
CA ARG A 71 -1.81 12.11 9.56
C ARG A 71 -2.09 10.73 8.95
N GLU A 72 -3.34 10.43 8.62
CA GLU A 72 -3.72 9.15 8.00
C GLU A 72 -3.17 9.04 6.59
N VAL A 73 -3.21 10.11 5.81
CA VAL A 73 -2.65 10.12 4.44
C VAL A 73 -1.13 9.92 4.47
N LEU A 74 -0.41 10.55 5.42
CA LEU A 74 1.03 10.35 5.58
C LEU A 74 1.36 8.91 6.01
N ASN A 75 0.61 8.34 6.95
CA ASN A 75 0.80 6.95 7.37
C ASN A 75 0.50 5.95 6.23
N ALA A 76 -0.54 6.21 5.44
CA ALA A 76 -0.83 5.45 4.22
C ALA A 76 0.32 5.57 3.22
N GLY A 77 0.89 6.78 3.05
CA GLY A 77 2.03 7.00 2.16
C GLY A 77 3.27 6.23 2.59
N LEU A 78 3.59 6.20 3.89
CA LEU A 78 4.68 5.37 4.43
C LEU A 78 4.43 3.88 4.17
N THR A 79 3.18 3.43 4.25
CA THR A 79 2.80 2.05 3.91
C THR A 79 3.01 1.78 2.42
N GLY A 80 2.65 2.71 1.54
CA GLY A 80 2.95 2.63 0.11
C GLY A 80 4.46 2.56 -0.16
N ALA A 81 5.27 3.32 0.60
CA ALA A 81 6.72 3.27 0.50
C ALA A 81 7.27 1.88 0.79
N LEU A 82 6.77 1.22 1.85
CA LEU A 82 7.15 -0.15 2.19
C LEU A 82 6.79 -1.13 1.07
N GLU A 83 5.59 -1.02 0.50
CA GLU A 83 5.14 -1.88 -0.60
C GLU A 83 6.04 -1.73 -1.83
N ILE A 84 6.28 -0.50 -2.28
CA ILE A 84 7.13 -0.22 -3.44
C ILE A 84 8.59 -0.62 -3.18
N GLY A 85 9.09 -0.43 -1.95
CA GLY A 85 10.41 -0.91 -1.54
C GLY A 85 10.53 -2.43 -1.63
N ALA A 86 9.54 -3.16 -1.09
CA ALA A 86 9.50 -4.63 -1.15
C ALA A 86 9.37 -5.15 -2.59
N MET A 87 8.58 -4.47 -3.44
CA MET A 87 8.50 -4.78 -4.86
C MET A 87 9.84 -4.59 -5.59
N ASN A 88 10.55 -3.49 -5.33
CA ASN A 88 11.87 -3.24 -5.93
C ASN A 88 12.91 -4.28 -5.51
N ALA A 89 12.91 -4.70 -4.24
CA ALA A 89 13.75 -5.78 -3.74
C ALA A 89 13.49 -7.08 -4.50
N ALA A 90 12.21 -7.45 -4.61
CA ALA A 90 11.77 -8.66 -5.28
C ALA A 90 12.10 -8.65 -6.79
N ALA A 91 11.89 -7.51 -7.47
CA ALA A 91 12.12 -7.35 -8.91
C ALA A 91 13.61 -7.51 -9.28
N ASN A 92 14.50 -6.88 -8.52
CA ASN A 92 15.92 -6.82 -8.87
C ASN A 92 16.74 -7.96 -8.25
N GLY A 93 16.15 -8.81 -7.42
CA GLY A 93 16.90 -9.75 -6.58
C GLY A 93 17.92 -9.03 -5.67
N GLY A 94 17.67 -7.74 -5.42
CA GLY A 94 18.59 -6.80 -4.78
C GLY A 94 18.50 -6.84 -3.26
N GLY A 95 19.58 -6.39 -2.62
CA GLY A 95 19.70 -6.28 -1.17
C GLY A 95 19.28 -4.90 -0.63
N GLU A 96 19.74 -4.56 0.57
CA GLU A 96 19.28 -3.42 1.37
C GLU A 96 19.44 -2.04 0.69
N ARG A 97 20.38 -1.88 -0.23
CA ARG A 97 20.69 -0.60 -0.89
C ARG A 97 19.58 -0.19 -1.87
N GLU A 98 19.11 -1.12 -2.69
CA GLU A 98 18.02 -0.89 -3.64
C GLU A 98 16.68 -0.60 -2.94
N VAL A 99 16.46 -1.21 -1.76
CA VAL A 99 15.28 -0.93 -0.92
C VAL A 99 15.34 0.50 -0.38
N ARG A 100 16.49 0.93 0.16
CA ARG A 100 16.68 2.30 0.67
C ARG A 100 16.49 3.36 -0.41
N ASP A 101 17.07 3.16 -1.59
CA ASP A 101 16.95 4.13 -2.69
C ASP A 101 15.52 4.21 -3.25
N GLY A 102 14.80 3.09 -3.31
CA GLY A 102 13.40 3.06 -3.72
C GLY A 102 12.50 3.79 -2.72
N VAL A 103 12.73 3.58 -1.43
CA VAL A 103 11.92 4.21 -0.39
C VAL A 103 12.23 5.70 -0.24
N ALA A 104 13.50 6.11 -0.27
CA ALA A 104 13.87 7.53 -0.19
C ALA A 104 13.24 8.34 -1.34
N ARG A 105 13.26 7.80 -2.57
CA ARG A 105 12.58 8.38 -3.73
C ARG A 105 11.07 8.50 -3.50
N TYR A 106 10.45 7.47 -2.94
CA TYR A 106 9.01 7.46 -2.70
C TYR A 106 8.59 8.43 -1.58
N VAL A 107 9.35 8.53 -0.50
CA VAL A 107 9.08 9.50 0.59
C VAL A 107 9.18 10.94 0.08
N GLY A 108 10.18 11.26 -0.73
CA GLY A 108 10.27 12.58 -1.39
C GLY A 108 9.05 12.89 -2.27
N ALA A 109 8.52 11.88 -2.97
CA ALA A 109 7.32 12.03 -3.78
C ALA A 109 6.05 12.31 -2.94
N ILE A 110 5.92 11.71 -1.74
CA ILE A 110 4.77 11.95 -0.85
C ILE A 110 4.67 13.44 -0.45
N THR A 111 5.80 14.08 -0.13
CA THR A 111 5.80 15.51 0.23
C THR A 111 5.38 16.38 -0.96
N ALA A 112 5.80 16.05 -2.19
CA ALA A 112 5.37 16.75 -3.38
C ALA A 112 3.86 16.61 -3.62
N LEU A 113 3.30 15.41 -3.41
CA LEU A 113 1.86 15.14 -3.54
C LEU A 113 1.01 15.96 -2.55
N ALA A 114 1.50 16.18 -1.34
CA ALA A 114 0.79 16.99 -0.33
C ALA A 114 0.72 18.48 -0.70
N LEU A 115 1.67 18.96 -1.50
CA LEU A 115 1.76 20.35 -1.94
C LEU A 115 1.10 20.59 -3.31
N GLU A 116 0.89 19.53 -4.10
CA GLU A 116 0.30 19.59 -5.41
C GLU A 116 -1.19 19.96 -5.34
N ARG A 117 -1.59 21.03 -6.03
CA ARG A 117 -3.02 21.36 -6.19
C ARG A 117 -3.62 20.49 -7.28
N ARG A 118 -4.38 19.47 -6.88
CA ARG A 118 -5.16 18.63 -7.79
C ARG A 118 -6.63 19.04 -7.81
N GLU A 119 -7.29 18.77 -8.93
CA GLU A 119 -8.75 18.86 -9.01
C GLU A 119 -9.38 17.89 -8.01
N ARG A 120 -10.48 18.29 -7.38
CA ARG A 120 -11.12 17.47 -6.36
C ARG A 120 -11.85 16.29 -7.05
N PRO A 121 -11.61 15.04 -6.60
CA PRO A 121 -12.35 13.88 -7.10
C PRO A 121 -13.86 13.92 -6.82
N THR A 122 -14.59 12.96 -7.38
CA THR A 122 -16.01 12.76 -7.06
C THR A 122 -16.23 12.50 -5.57
N GLN A 123 -17.43 12.77 -5.07
CA GLN A 123 -17.76 12.53 -3.66
C GLN A 123 -17.61 11.05 -3.28
N GLU A 124 -18.06 10.14 -4.13
CA GLU A 124 -17.88 8.69 -3.96
C GLU A 124 -16.40 8.30 -3.81
N ARG A 125 -15.52 8.88 -4.63
CA ARG A 125 -14.07 8.68 -4.51
C ARG A 125 -13.53 9.21 -3.19
N CYS A 126 -14.03 10.35 -2.72
CA CYS A 126 -13.63 10.90 -1.43
C CYS A 126 -14.06 10.03 -0.24
N ASP A 127 -15.27 9.47 -0.27
CA ASP A 127 -15.76 8.56 0.76
C ASP A 127 -14.92 7.27 0.79
N ALA A 128 -14.56 6.77 -0.39
CA ALA A 128 -13.61 5.66 -0.56
C ALA A 128 -12.22 5.98 0.03
N MET A 129 -11.65 7.16 -0.23
CA MET A 129 -10.35 7.56 0.31
C MET A 129 -10.36 7.75 1.83
N ALA A 130 -11.47 8.27 2.38
CA ALA A 130 -11.65 8.40 3.82
C ALA A 130 -11.69 7.04 4.53
N ALA A 131 -12.22 5.99 3.88
CA ALA A 131 -12.18 4.62 4.40
C ALA A 131 -10.84 3.91 4.12
N TRP A 132 -10.21 4.18 2.98
CA TRP A 132 -8.98 3.52 2.54
C TRP A 132 -7.75 3.92 3.37
N ALA A 133 -7.49 5.23 3.53
CA ALA A 133 -6.27 5.72 4.17
C ALA A 133 -6.04 5.18 5.60
N PRO A 134 -7.01 5.22 6.53
CA PRO A 134 -6.80 4.68 7.87
C PRO A 134 -6.65 3.16 7.90
N ARG A 135 -7.37 2.44 7.02
CA ARG A 135 -7.26 0.99 6.90
C ARG A 135 -5.87 0.57 6.44
N ILE A 136 -5.41 1.14 5.32
CA ILE A 136 -4.10 0.77 4.77
C ILE A 136 -2.96 1.17 5.70
N ALA A 137 -3.08 2.30 6.40
CA ALA A 137 -2.14 2.68 7.45
C ALA A 137 -2.11 1.65 8.60
N SER A 138 -3.25 1.07 8.95
CA SER A 138 -3.33 -0.01 9.94
C SER A 138 -2.67 -1.30 9.45
N ASP A 139 -2.95 -1.69 8.21
CA ASP A 139 -2.36 -2.87 7.57
C ASP A 139 -0.82 -2.75 7.53
N GLY A 140 -0.32 -1.55 7.20
CA GLY A 140 1.10 -1.23 7.23
C GLY A 140 1.71 -1.43 8.62
N ARG A 141 1.10 -0.84 9.67
CA ARG A 141 1.54 -1.01 11.07
C ARG A 141 1.58 -2.48 11.49
N GLU A 142 0.54 -3.25 11.15
CA GLU A 142 0.51 -4.67 11.48
C GLU A 142 1.65 -5.44 10.79
N ALA A 143 1.92 -5.16 9.51
CA ALA A 143 3.05 -5.75 8.79
C ALA A 143 4.38 -5.40 9.45
N VAL A 144 4.57 -4.16 9.92
CA VAL A 144 5.76 -3.75 10.68
C VAL A 144 5.94 -4.59 11.93
N GLU A 145 4.90 -4.65 12.75
CA GLU A 145 4.95 -5.36 14.02
C GLU A 145 5.17 -6.86 13.82
N ARG A 146 4.60 -7.41 12.74
CA ARG A 146 4.79 -8.81 12.36
C ARG A 146 6.23 -9.09 11.96
N ALA A 147 6.83 -8.23 11.13
CA ALA A 147 8.23 -8.34 10.77
C ALA A 147 9.14 -8.32 12.01
N ARG A 148 8.82 -7.47 13.00
CA ARG A 148 9.51 -7.41 14.30
C ARG A 148 9.36 -8.69 15.11
N ARG A 149 8.14 -9.21 15.24
CA ARG A 149 7.90 -10.49 15.93
C ARG A 149 8.65 -11.65 15.26
N ASN A 150 8.88 -11.57 13.96
CA ASN A 150 9.55 -12.60 13.18
C ASN A 150 11.08 -12.42 13.12
N GLY A 151 11.67 -11.42 13.81
CA GLY A 151 13.11 -11.19 13.80
C GLY A 151 13.64 -10.69 12.45
N LEU A 152 12.78 -10.16 11.58
CA LEU A 152 13.14 -9.69 10.24
C LEU A 152 13.55 -8.21 10.22
N MET A 153 13.90 -7.66 11.39
CA MET A 153 14.13 -6.23 11.62
C MET A 153 15.56 -5.89 12.06
N ASP A 154 16.41 -6.90 12.31
CA ASP A 154 17.75 -6.69 12.86
C ASP A 154 18.78 -6.21 11.83
N ASP A 155 18.48 -6.35 10.53
CA ASP A 155 19.27 -5.80 9.43
C ASP A 155 18.38 -4.86 8.56
N ASP A 156 18.64 -3.55 8.69
CA ASP A 156 18.21 -2.43 7.82
C ASP A 156 16.75 -2.00 7.63
N TYR A 157 15.73 -2.74 8.06
CA TYR A 157 14.35 -2.24 8.02
C TYR A 157 14.00 -1.25 9.15
N GLY A 158 14.85 -1.13 10.18
CA GLY A 158 14.56 -0.38 11.42
C GLY A 158 14.34 1.13 11.24
N LEU A 159 14.97 1.75 10.23
CA LEU A 159 14.98 3.21 10.08
C LEU A 159 13.68 3.76 9.48
N LEU A 160 13.05 3.00 8.57
CA LEU A 160 11.75 3.33 7.97
C LEU A 160 10.58 3.09 8.90
N MET A 161 10.67 2.02 9.69
CA MET A 161 9.64 1.62 10.64
C MET A 161 9.63 2.47 11.91
N GLY A 162 10.75 3.10 12.26
CA GLY A 162 10.83 4.07 13.35
C GLY A 162 9.96 5.33 13.13
N LEU A 163 9.65 5.67 11.87
CA LEU A 163 8.76 6.79 11.52
C LEU A 163 7.27 6.42 11.61
N LEU A 164 6.92 5.15 11.44
CA LEU A 164 5.54 4.64 11.58
C LEU A 164 5.13 4.35 13.03
N ALA A 165 6.10 4.26 13.95
CA ALA A 165 5.88 3.90 15.35
C ALA A 165 5.58 5.11 16.28
N ARG A 166 5.30 6.31 15.74
CA ARG A 166 4.97 7.53 16.51
C ARG A 166 3.56 8.10 16.23
#